data_AF-A0A0P0FKY1-F1
#
_entry.id   AF-A0A0P0FKY1-F1
#
_cell.length_a   1.000
_cell.length_b   1.000
_cell.length_c   1.000
_cell.angle_alpha   90.00
_cell.angle_beta   90.00
_cell.angle_gamma   90.00
#
_symmetry.space_group_name_H-M   'P 1'
#
loop_
_entity.id
_entity.type
_entity.pdbx_description
1 polymer ?
#
loop_
_entity_poly.entity_id
_entity_poly.type
_entity_poly.pdbx_seq_one_letter_code
_entity_poly.pdbx_strand_id
1 'polypeptide(L)'
;MKAKLLLLLCCLFAIEGWANSNDIHLLKDSRSNPMGIPIQPTYEKCAILSNILNVSFGRAKDYAIITVTNKATGEIVHSKTYHNTSIVMIDMSSCEKGEYTIHIILNDCLLEGTFTVQ
;
A
#
# COMPACT_ATOMS: atom_id res chain seq x y z
N MET A 1 7.27 -24.67 32.11
CA MET A 1 5.87 -24.39 31.67
C MET A 1 5.65 -22.96 31.16
N LYS A 2 6.48 -21.94 31.52
CA LYS A 2 6.27 -20.54 31.08
C LYS A 2 6.64 -20.24 29.61
N ALA A 3 7.61 -20.94 29.03
CA ALA A 3 8.05 -20.67 27.64
C ALA A 3 7.01 -21.07 26.58
N LYS A 4 6.26 -22.16 26.78
CA LYS A 4 5.17 -22.57 25.87
C LYS A 4 3.99 -21.59 25.87
N LEU A 5 3.70 -20.99 27.02
CA LEU A 5 2.66 -19.96 27.15
C LEU A 5 3.07 -18.66 26.44
N LEU A 6 4.35 -18.26 26.56
CA LEU A 6 4.89 -17.10 25.85
C LEU A 6 4.88 -17.31 24.33
N LEU A 7 5.22 -18.51 23.85
CA LEU A 7 5.15 -18.86 22.43
C LEU A 7 3.70 -18.81 21.92
N LEU A 8 2.73 -19.31 22.69
CA LEU A 8 1.31 -19.24 22.35
C LEU A 8 0.79 -17.79 22.31
N LEU A 9 1.23 -16.92 23.22
CA LEU A 9 0.91 -15.49 23.16
C LEU A 9 1.52 -14.81 21.93
N CYS A 10 2.78 -15.11 21.57
CA CYS A 10 3.39 -14.60 20.34
C CYS A 10 2.64 -15.06 19.09
N CYS A 11 2.11 -16.29 19.09
CA CYS A 11 1.26 -16.77 18.00
C CYS A 11 -0.04 -15.97 17.93
N LEU A 12 -0.71 -15.68 19.06
CA LEU A 12 -1.96 -14.90 19.09
C LEU A 12 -1.78 -13.48 18.51
N PHE A 13 -0.69 -12.78 18.84
CA PHE A 13 -0.37 -11.47 18.23
C PHE A 13 -0.03 -11.57 16.74
N ALA A 14 0.54 -12.70 16.29
CA ALA A 14 0.83 -12.93 14.87
C ALA A 14 -0.43 -13.22 14.04
N ILE A 15 -1.51 -13.73 14.64
CA ILE A 15 -2.79 -13.97 13.93
C ILE A 15 -3.67 -12.71 13.94
N GLU A 16 -3.64 -11.91 15.02
CA GLU A 16 -4.40 -10.66 15.09
C GLU A 16 -3.80 -9.52 14.26
N GLY A 17 -2.48 -9.55 14.00
CA GLY A 17 -1.77 -8.51 13.24
C GLY A 17 -2.04 -8.48 11.73
N TRP A 18 -2.74 -9.47 11.17
CA TRP A 18 -3.12 -9.49 9.74
C TRP A 18 -4.61 -9.19 9.50
N ALA A 19 -5.45 -9.25 10.53
CA ALA A 19 -6.89 -9.02 10.42
C ALA A 19 -7.27 -7.52 10.44
N ASN A 20 -6.31 -6.61 10.69
CA ASN A 20 -6.52 -5.17 10.73
C ASN A 20 -5.64 -4.41 9.71
N SER A 21 -5.27 -5.06 8.60
CA SER A 21 -4.76 -4.36 7.43
C SER A 21 -5.93 -3.63 6.78
N ASN A 22 -5.89 -2.30 6.76
CA ASN A 22 -6.79 -1.53 5.91
C ASN A 22 -6.28 -1.66 4.47
N ASP A 23 -6.69 -2.74 3.81
CA ASP A 23 -6.35 -2.98 2.41
C ASP A 23 -6.82 -1.78 1.57
N ILE A 24 -5.88 -1.24 0.80
CA ILE A 24 -6.12 -0.08 -0.05
C ILE A 24 -6.53 -0.59 -1.41
N HIS A 25 -7.74 -0.24 -1.83
CA HIS A 25 -8.25 -0.58 -3.14
C HIS A 25 -7.48 0.17 -4.22
N LEU A 26 -6.57 -0.53 -4.89
CA LEU A 26 -5.88 -0.04 -6.07
C LEU A 26 -6.75 -0.24 -7.31
N LEU A 27 -6.85 0.78 -8.14
CA LEU A 27 -7.53 0.74 -9.43
C LEU A 27 -6.55 1.12 -10.53
N LYS A 28 -6.59 0.39 -11.65
CA LYS A 28 -5.87 0.76 -12.86
C LYS A 28 -6.58 1.94 -13.50
N ASP A 29 -5.84 3.01 -13.78
CA ASP A 29 -6.32 4.15 -14.55
C ASP A 29 -6.89 3.65 -15.88
N SER A 30 -8.19 3.87 -16.05
CA SER A 30 -9.02 3.25 -17.06
C SER A 30 -9.31 4.18 -18.23
N ARG A 31 -8.43 5.15 -18.51
CA ARG A 31 -8.50 6.04 -19.69
C ARG A 31 -8.75 5.32 -21.04
N SER A 32 -8.58 3.99 -21.10
CA SER A 32 -8.89 3.15 -22.26
C SER A 32 -9.97 2.08 -22.04
N ASN A 33 -10.77 2.10 -20.96
CA ASN A 33 -11.85 1.13 -20.74
C ASN A 33 -13.19 1.64 -21.29
N PRO A 34 -13.65 1.15 -22.46
CA PRO A 34 -14.93 1.59 -23.05
C PRO A 34 -16.16 1.23 -22.20
N MET A 35 -16.03 0.29 -21.25
CA MET A 35 -17.15 -0.19 -20.43
C MET A 35 -17.25 0.47 -19.04
N GLY A 36 -16.29 1.33 -18.66
CA GLY A 36 -16.29 2.01 -17.36
C GLY A 36 -16.17 1.10 -16.13
N ILE A 37 -15.84 -0.18 -16.31
CA ILE A 37 -15.70 -1.15 -15.21
C ILE A 37 -14.37 -0.90 -14.48
N PRO A 38 -14.35 -0.74 -13.15
CA PRO A 38 -13.10 -0.63 -12.39
C PRO A 38 -12.25 -1.90 -12.56
N ILE A 39 -10.98 -1.72 -12.94
CA ILE A 39 -10.04 -2.84 -13.12
C ILE A 39 -9.07 -2.82 -11.95
N GLN A 40 -9.10 -3.85 -11.10
CA GLN A 40 -8.13 -4.03 -10.04
C GLN A 40 -6.85 -4.70 -10.59
N PRO A 41 -5.66 -4.29 -10.12
CA PRO A 41 -4.43 -5.00 -10.42
C PRO A 41 -4.45 -6.43 -9.85
N THR A 42 -3.81 -7.36 -10.56
CA THR A 42 -3.73 -8.76 -10.11
C THR A 42 -2.56 -9.03 -9.16
N TYR A 43 -1.44 -8.32 -9.33
CA TYR A 43 -0.19 -8.62 -8.63
C TYR A 43 0.20 -7.56 -7.60
N GLU A 44 -0.33 -6.36 -7.72
CA GLU A 44 -0.03 -5.24 -6.85
C GLU A 44 -1.07 -5.16 -5.73
N LYS A 45 -0.61 -5.18 -4.48
CA LYS A 45 -1.45 -4.96 -3.31
C LYS A 45 -0.90 -3.83 -2.47
N CYS A 46 -1.79 -3.06 -1.87
CA CYS A 46 -1.42 -1.99 -0.97
C CYS A 46 -2.26 -2.07 0.31
N ALA A 47 -1.64 -1.74 1.44
CA ALA A 47 -2.22 -1.84 2.76
C ALA A 47 -1.60 -0.78 3.66
N ILE A 48 -2.34 -0.30 4.67
CA ILE A 48 -1.79 0.52 5.73
C ILE A 48 -2.09 -0.10 7.10
N LEU A 49 -1.03 -0.23 7.92
CA LEU A 49 -1.12 -0.71 9.29
C LEU A 49 -0.26 0.19 10.18
N SER A 50 -0.86 0.76 11.23
CA SER A 50 -0.16 1.64 12.18
C SER A 50 0.63 2.76 11.50
N ASN A 51 0.01 3.41 10.50
CA ASN A 51 0.63 4.45 9.68
C ASN A 51 1.88 4.01 8.88
N ILE A 52 2.11 2.69 8.71
CA ILE A 52 3.10 2.16 7.78
C ILE A 52 2.36 1.71 6.52
N LEU A 53 2.61 2.41 5.42
CA LEU A 53 2.07 2.08 4.11
C LEU A 53 2.93 0.99 3.47
N ASN A 54 2.31 -0.12 3.11
CA ASN A 54 2.95 -1.27 2.49
C ASN A 54 2.44 -1.42 1.04
N VAL A 55 3.38 -1.52 0.10
CA VAL A 55 3.11 -1.87 -1.30
C VAL A 55 3.84 -3.16 -1.62
N SER A 56 3.12 -4.17 -2.09
CA SER A 56 3.68 -5.47 -2.45
C SER A 56 3.44 -5.79 -3.91
N PHE A 57 4.46 -6.38 -4.54
CA PHE A 57 4.46 -6.81 -5.93
C PHE A 57 4.57 -8.33 -5.98
N GLY A 58 3.49 -9.00 -6.38
CA GLY A 58 3.42 -10.46 -6.52
C GLY A 58 4.29 -11.03 -7.65
N ARG A 59 4.86 -10.16 -8.49
CA ARG A 59 5.87 -10.47 -9.50
C ARG A 59 6.90 -9.35 -9.51
N ALA A 60 8.17 -9.70 -9.72
CA ALA A 60 9.23 -8.70 -9.86
C ALA A 60 8.89 -7.72 -10.99
N LYS A 61 9.08 -6.43 -10.73
CA LYS A 61 8.93 -5.34 -11.70
C LYS A 61 10.31 -4.72 -11.93
N ASP A 62 10.60 -4.39 -13.20
CA ASP A 62 11.85 -3.70 -13.56
C ASP A 62 11.99 -2.40 -12.78
N TYR A 63 10.88 -1.65 -12.70
CA TYR A 63 10.72 -0.53 -11.79
C TYR A 63 9.26 -0.30 -11.38
N ALA A 64 9.09 0.46 -10.31
CA ALA A 64 7.84 1.08 -9.89
C ALA A 64 8.14 2.48 -9.37
N ILE A 65 7.39 3.49 -9.83
CA ILE A 65 7.45 4.84 -9.25
C ILE A 65 6.26 4.98 -8.32
N ILE A 66 6.52 5.19 -7.04
CA ILE A 66 5.49 5.34 -6.02
C ILE A 66 5.46 6.81 -5.60
N THR A 67 4.31 7.45 -5.73
CA THR A 67 4.06 8.81 -5.28
C THR A 67 2.90 8.80 -4.29
N VAL A 68 3.07 9.45 -3.14
CA VAL A 68 2.03 9.63 -2.12
C VAL A 68 1.79 11.11 -1.93
N THR A 69 0.52 11.52 -2.04
CA THR A 69 0.12 12.93 -2.01
C THR A 69 -0.95 13.15 -0.96
N ASN A 70 -0.77 14.15 -0.10
CA ASN A 70 -1.81 14.63 0.80
C ASN A 70 -2.97 15.19 -0.04
N LYS A 71 -4.16 14.63 0.14
CA LYS A 71 -5.32 14.95 -0.72
C LYS A 71 -5.87 16.35 -0.46
N ALA A 72 -5.71 16.88 0.75
CA ALA A 72 -6.21 18.20 1.13
C ALA A 72 -5.28 19.32 0.64
N THR A 73 -3.96 19.14 0.76
CA THR A 73 -2.97 20.18 0.45
C THR A 73 -2.35 20.03 -0.94
N GLY A 74 -2.41 18.84 -1.53
CA GLY A 74 -1.69 18.51 -2.76
C GLY A 74 -0.19 18.28 -2.55
N GLU A 75 0.29 18.27 -1.31
CA GLU A 75 1.70 18.06 -0.99
C GLU A 75 2.13 16.61 -1.28
N ILE A 76 3.22 16.45 -2.01
CA ILE A 76 3.84 15.14 -2.25
C ILE A 76 4.76 14.82 -1.07
N VAL A 77 4.30 13.93 -0.20
CA VAL A 77 5.04 13.50 1.00
C VAL A 77 6.01 12.35 0.72
N HIS A 78 5.82 11.66 -0.41
CA HIS A 78 6.74 10.63 -0.89
C HIS A 78 6.74 10.57 -2.42
N SER A 79 7.91 10.52 -3.05
CA SER A 79 8.03 10.15 -4.46
C SER A 79 9.38 9.48 -4.71
N LYS A 80 9.37 8.20 -5.12
CA LYS A 80 10.60 7.44 -5.34
C LYS A 80 10.42 6.36 -6.39
N THR A 81 11.48 6.14 -7.16
CA THR A 81 11.60 5.00 -8.08
C THR A 81 12.26 3.83 -7.36
N TYR A 82 11.62 2.67 -7.43
CA TYR A 82 12.09 1.40 -6.90
C TYR A 82 12.39 0.45 -8.04
N HIS A 83 13.51 -0.27 -7.97
CA HIS A 83 13.91 -1.26 -8.99
C HIS A 83 13.89 -2.65 -8.37
N ASN A 84 13.41 -3.65 -9.13
CA ASN A 84 13.47 -5.07 -8.75
C ASN A 84 13.03 -5.36 -7.31
N THR A 85 12.02 -4.64 -6.82
CA THR A 85 11.59 -4.65 -5.42
C THR A 85 10.28 -5.40 -5.28
N SER A 86 10.20 -6.31 -4.30
CA SER A 86 8.97 -7.07 -4.01
C SER A 86 8.07 -6.38 -3.00
N ILE A 87 8.63 -5.63 -2.05
CA ILE A 87 7.91 -4.95 -0.97
C ILE A 87 8.52 -3.57 -0.74
N VAL A 88 7.67 -2.55 -0.67
CA VAL A 88 8.02 -1.19 -0.27
C VAL A 88 7.24 -0.86 0.99
N MET A 89 7.94 -0.34 2.00
CA MET A 89 7.34 0.18 3.23
C MET A 89 7.67 1.67 3.34
N ILE A 90 6.65 2.47 3.60
CA ILE A 90 6.75 3.93 3.75
C ILE A 90 6.18 4.28 5.11
N ASP A 91 6.99 4.90 5.94
CA ASP A 91 6.57 5.40 7.24
C ASP A 91 5.81 6.71 7.08
N MET A 92 4.52 6.69 7.39
CA MET A 92 3.62 7.85 7.35
C MET A 92 3.36 8.41 8.75
N SER A 93 4.02 7.91 9.80
CA SER A 93 3.73 8.28 11.20
C SER A 93 4.00 9.74 11.53
N SER A 94 4.86 10.41 10.76
CA SER A 94 5.17 11.84 10.88
C SER A 94 4.32 12.73 9.97
N CYS A 95 3.52 12.13 9.08
CA CYS A 95 2.65 12.88 8.18
C CYS A 95 1.43 13.42 8.93
N GLU A 96 0.85 14.50 8.43
CA GLU A 96 -0.40 15.04 8.97
C GLU A 96 -1.53 14.02 8.84
N LYS A 97 -2.44 14.00 9.83
CA LYS A 97 -3.63 13.16 9.79
C LYS A 97 -4.56 13.61 8.66
N GLY A 98 -5.11 12.67 7.91
CA GLY A 98 -6.00 12.98 6.79
C GLY A 98 -5.98 11.94 5.69
N GLU A 99 -6.67 12.25 4.59
CA GLU A 99 -6.69 11.40 3.39
C GLU A 99 -5.47 11.66 2.50
N TYR A 100 -4.94 10.58 1.94
CA TYR A 100 -3.83 10.58 1.00
C TYR A 100 -4.19 9.75 -0.23
N THR A 101 -3.60 10.13 -1.35
CA THR A 101 -3.62 9.33 -2.58
C THR A 101 -2.26 8.67 -2.76
N ILE A 102 -2.27 7.42 -3.24
CA ILE A 102 -1.08 6.71 -3.70
C ILE A 102 -1.22 6.48 -5.21
N HIS A 103 -0.18 6.87 -5.95
CA HIS A 103 0.01 6.54 -7.35
C HIS A 103 1.19 5.59 -7.50
N ILE A 104 0.99 4.48 -8.21
CA ILE A 104 2.03 3.51 -8.55
C ILE A 104 2.11 3.45 -10.08
N ILE A 105 3.18 4.01 -10.63
CA ILE A 105 3.44 3.97 -12.07
C ILE A 105 4.32 2.75 -12.35
N LEU A 106 3.83 1.89 -13.23
CA LEU A 106 4.51 0.72 -13.78
C LEU A 106 4.72 0.89 -15.29
N ASN A 107 5.36 -0.08 -15.94
CA ASN A 107 5.66 -0.04 -17.38
C ASN A 107 4.42 0.21 -18.26
N ASP A 108 3.28 -0.42 -17.93
CA ASP A 108 2.09 -0.48 -18.78
C ASP A 108 0.84 0.13 -18.12
N CYS A 109 0.96 0.63 -16.89
CA CYS A 109 -0.18 1.12 -16.14
C CYS A 109 0.16 2.14 -15.05
N LEU A 110 -0.83 2.97 -14.75
CA LEU A 110 -0.91 3.73 -13.52
C LEU A 110 -1.96 3.06 -12.62
N LEU A 111 -1.58 2.82 -11.38
CA LEU A 111 -2.49 2.37 -10.33
C LEU A 111 -2.71 3.53 -9.34
N GLU A 112 -3.94 3.69 -8.89
CA GLU A 112 -4.35 4.71 -7.91
C GLU A 112 -5.09 4.08 -6.74
N GLY A 113 -4.84 4.56 -5.54
CA GLY A 113 -5.60 4.23 -4.33
C GLY A 113 -5.71 5.43 -3.39
N THR A 114 -6.69 5.39 -2.48
CA THR A 114 -6.86 6.39 -1.41
C THR A 114 -6.80 5.70 -0.05
N PHE A 115 -6.15 6.33 0.93
CA PHE A 115 -6.06 5.82 2.30
C PHE A 115 -6.02 6.96 3.32
N THR A 116 -6.21 6.63 4.59
CA THR A 116 -6.23 7.60 5.69
C THR A 116 -5.07 7.35 6.64
N VAL A 117 -4.35 8.42 6.99
CA VAL A 117 -3.38 8.45 8.10
C VAL A 117 -4.12 8.89 9.37
N GLN A 118 -4.01 8.11 10.45
CA GLN A 118 -4.74 8.30 11.71
C GLN A 118 -3.93 8.99 12.79
#